data_AF-X1P0I4-F1
#
_entry.id   AF-X1P0I4-F1
#
_cell.length_a   1.000
_cell.length_b   1.000
_cell.length_c   1.000
_cell.angle_alpha   90.00
_cell.angle_beta   90.00
_cell.angle_gamma   90.00
#
_symmetry.space_group_name_H-M   'P 1'
#
loop_
_entity.id
_entity.type
_entity.pdbx_description
1 polymer ?
#
loop_
_entity_poly.entity_id
_entity_poly.type
_entity_poly.pdbx_seq_one_letter_code
_entity_poly.pdbx_strand_id
1 'polypeptide(L)' 'MKPSSTAYGAAFLRAVENLLPEDRRLFEDPYSEKILPPVFKFFVIIMRPPRIWSFLMNMREKSSPGVIGGILC' A
#
# COMPACT_ATOMS: atom_id res chain seq x y z
N MET A 1 -21.18 -0.97 1.58
CA MET A 1 -19.74 -0.89 1.91
C MET A 1 -19.61 -0.28 3.30
N LYS A 2 -18.86 -0.89 4.24
CA LYS A 2 -18.61 -0.28 5.56
C LYS A 2 -17.53 0.81 5.39
N PRO A 3 -17.64 2.00 5.99
CA PRO A 3 -16.63 3.07 5.86
C PRO A 3 -15.21 2.63 6.27
N SER A 4 -15.11 1.68 7.19
CA SER A 4 -13.85 1.10 7.63
C SER A 4 -13.10 0.35 6.52
N SER A 5 -13.81 -0.24 5.53
CA SER A 5 -13.14 -1.05 4.49
C SER A 5 -12.34 -0.20 3.50
N THR A 6 -12.80 1.02 3.20
CA THR A 6 -12.08 1.95 2.31
C THR A 6 -10.91 2.62 3.03
N ALA A 7 -11.09 2.98 4.31
CA ALA A 7 -10.03 3.55 5.14
C ALA A 7 -8.83 2.58 5.31
N TYR A 8 -9.08 1.29 5.54
CA TYR A 8 -8.01 0.29 5.61
C TYR A 8 -7.29 0.09 4.27
N GLY A 9 -8.01 0.19 3.14
CA GLY A 9 -7.40 0.09 1.82
C GLY A 9 -6.41 1.22 1.54
N ALA A 10 -6.78 2.47 1.89
CA ALA A 10 -5.88 3.61 1.77
C ALA A 10 -4.68 3.48 2.72
N ALA A 11 -4.90 3.16 3.99
CA ALA A 11 -3.82 2.95 4.95
C ALA A 11 -2.87 1.80 4.53
N PHE A 12 -3.40 0.75 3.91
CA PHE A 12 -2.59 -0.35 3.40
C PHE A 12 -1.68 0.11 2.26
N LEU A 13 -2.20 0.84 1.28
CA LEU A 13 -1.40 1.38 0.18
C LEU A 13 -0.31 2.34 0.70
N ARG A 14 -0.62 3.13 1.73
CA ARG A 14 0.37 3.99 2.39
C ARG A 14 1.48 3.22 3.10
N ALA A 15 1.12 2.16 3.82
CA ALA A 15 2.11 1.28 4.45
C ALA A 15 2.99 0.56 3.40
N VAL A 16 2.42 0.19 2.25
CA VAL A 16 3.14 -0.44 1.14
C VAL A 16 4.08 0.54 0.44
N GLU A 17 3.71 1.82 0.32
CA GLU A 17 4.57 2.87 -0.23
C GLU A 17 5.83 3.08 0.63
N ASN A 18 5.70 3.04 1.96
CA ASN A 18 6.85 3.15 2.86
C ASN A 18 7.87 2.00 2.73
N LEU A 19 7.53 0.90 2.03
CA LEU A 19 8.49 -0.17 1.74
C LEU A 19 9.52 0.26 0.69
N LEU A 20 9.21 1.27 -0.13
CA LEU A 20 10.16 1.87 -1.06
C LEU A 20 11.29 2.59 -0.31
N PRO A 21 12.48 2.73 -0.91
CA PRO A 21 13.50 3.61 -0.36
C PRO A 21 13.03 5.07 -0.41
N GLU A 22 13.47 5.88 0.54
CA GLU A 22 12.98 7.24 0.79
C GLU A 22 13.03 8.16 -0.45
N ASP A 23 14.04 7.97 -1.30
CA ASP A 23 14.23 8.71 -2.56
C ASP A 23 13.14 8.45 -3.62
N ARG A 24 12.34 7.40 -3.43
CA ARG A 24 11.30 6.96 -4.39
C ARG A 24 9.90 7.01 -3.83
N ARG A 25 9.74 7.35 -2.55
CA ARG A 25 8.43 7.44 -1.91
C ARG A 25 7.71 8.71 -2.37
N LEU A 26 6.42 8.60 -2.67
CA LEU A 26 5.57 9.76 -2.95
C LEU A 26 5.25 10.57 -1.68
N PHE A 27 5.24 9.92 -0.51
CA PHE A 27 5.03 10.54 0.80
C PHE A 27 5.62 9.65 1.90
N GLU A 28 5.71 10.20 3.11
CA GLU A 28 6.18 9.48 4.28
C GLU A 28 5.04 9.40 5.32
N ASP A 29 4.61 8.19 5.65
CA ASP A 29 3.56 7.98 6.66
C ASP A 29 3.94 6.87 7.66
N PRO A 30 4.62 7.20 8.76
CA PRO A 30 5.08 6.20 9.73
C PRO A 30 3.96 5.58 10.57
N TYR A 31 2.70 6.01 10.39
CA TYR A 31 1.56 5.59 11.22
C TYR A 31 0.62 4.60 10.51
N SER A 32 0.56 4.62 9.18
CA SER A 32 -0.36 3.74 8.43
C SER A 32 -0.12 2.27 8.74
N GLU A 33 1.13 1.81 8.82
CA GLU A 33 1.41 0.41 9.18
C GLU A 33 0.89 0.07 10.58
N LYS A 34 0.99 1.00 11.55
CA LYS A 34 0.60 0.75 12.96
C LYS A 34 -0.90 0.58 13.12
N ILE A 35 -1.69 1.36 12.38
CA ILE A 35 -3.16 1.42 12.44
C ILE A 35 -3.79 0.20 11.74
N LEU A 36 -3.06 -0.48 10.86
CA LEU A 36 -3.59 -1.62 10.12
C LEU A 36 -3.92 -2.82 11.04
N PRO A 37 -5.02 -3.54 10.73
CA PRO A 37 -5.32 -4.82 11.36
C PRO A 37 -4.19 -5.84 11.10
N PRO A 38 -4.03 -6.86 11.97
CA PRO A 38 -2.97 -7.87 11.83
C PRO A 38 -2.92 -8.56 10.47
N VAL A 39 -4.10 -8.81 9.86
CA VAL A 39 -4.20 -9.43 8.53
C VAL A 39 -3.52 -8.56 7.46
N PHE A 40 -3.76 -7.24 7.48
CA PHE A 40 -3.14 -6.33 6.51
C PHE A 40 -1.64 -6.17 6.76
N LYS A 41 -1.20 -6.13 8.03
CA LYS A 41 0.24 -6.11 8.38
C LYS A 41 0.97 -7.33 7.81
N PHE A 42 0.36 -8.51 7.89
CA PHE A 42 0.92 -9.72 7.29
C PHE A 42 1.12 -9.58 5.78
N PHE A 43 0.14 -9.02 5.07
CA PHE A 43 0.28 -8.74 3.64
C PHE A 43 1.38 -7.71 3.34
N VAL A 44 1.52 -6.64 4.14
CA VAL A 44 2.63 -5.67 3.99
C VAL A 44 3.98 -6.37 4.13
N ILE A 45 4.13 -7.29 5.09
CA ILE A 45 5.37 -8.06 5.29
C ILE A 45 5.68 -8.94 4.06
N ILE A 46 4.69 -9.61 3.49
CA ILE A 46 4.85 -10.42 2.26
C ILE A 46 5.31 -9.54 1.10
N MET A 47 4.86 -8.28 1.06
CA MET A 47 5.22 -7.33 0.01
C MET A 47 6.57 -6.64 0.23
N ARG A 48 7.27 -6.89 1.35
CA ARG A 48 8.58 -6.28 1.63
C ARG A 48 9.66 -6.60 0.58
N PRO A 49 9.74 -7.81 -0.01
CA PRO A 49 10.70 -8.10 -1.07
C PRO A 49 10.36 -7.31 -2.36
N PRO A 50 11.32 -6.59 -2.96
CA PRO A 50 11.06 -5.68 -4.09
C PRO A 50 10.48 -6.38 -5.32
N ARG A 51 10.83 -7.65 -5.54
CA ARG A 51 10.25 -8.46 -6.64
C ARG A 51 8.75 -8.67 -6.45
N ILE A 52 8.33 -9.04 -5.24
CA ILE A 52 6.92 -9.31 -4.92
C ILE A 52 6.12 -8.01 -4.97
N TRP A 53 6.66 -6.95 -4.37
CA TRP A 53 6.09 -5.60 -4.46
C TRP A 53 5.83 -5.19 -5.92
N SER A 54 6.88 -5.24 -6.75
CA SER A 54 6.80 -4.81 -8.15
C SER A 54 5.81 -5.65 -8.95
N PHE A 55 5.73 -6.96 -8.69
CA PHE A 55 4.80 -7.85 -9.36
C PHE A 55 3.35 -7.48 -9.03
N LEU A 56 3.04 -7.32 -7.74
CA LEU A 56 1.69 -6.98 -7.28
C LEU A 56 1.27 -5.57 -7.68
N MET A 57 2.17 -4.58 -7.63
CA MET A 57 1.89 -3.22 -8.11
C MET A 57 1.64 -3.21 -9.62
N ASN A 58 2.46 -3.90 -10.42
CA ASN A 58 2.25 -4.00 -11.86
C ASN A 58 0.94 -4.71 -12.21
N MET A 59 0.57 -5.76 -11.48
CA MET A 59 -0.73 -6.41 -11.65
C MET A 59 -1.88 -5.44 -11.34
N ARG A 60 -1.74 -4.65 -10.29
CA ARG A 60 -2.80 -3.73 -9.86
C ARG A 60 -2.97 -2.54 -10.79
N GLU A 61 -1.89 -1.95 -11.28
CA GLU A 61 -1.94 -0.93 -12.32
C GLU A 61 -2.60 -1.45 -13.61
N LYS A 62 -2.35 -2.72 -13.98
CA LYS A 62 -3.04 -3.34 -15.12
C LYS A 62 -4.54 -3.54 -14.87
N SER A 63 -4.95 -3.91 -13.66
CA SER A 63 -6.37 -4.15 -13.35
C SER A 63 -7.17 -2.87 -13.12
N SER A 64 -6.52 -1.82 -12.59
CA SER A 64 -7.16 -0.59 -12.16
C SER A 64 -6.20 0.58 -12.36
N PRO A 65 -5.98 1.01 -13.63
CA PRO A 65 -4.99 2.03 -13.95
C PRO A 65 -5.32 3.36 -13.27
N GLY A 66 -4.32 3.98 -12.64
CA GLY A 66 -4.47 5.31 -12.02
C GLY A 66 -5.24 5.33 -10.69
N VAL A 67 -5.85 4.22 -10.28
CA VAL A 67 -6.56 4.13 -8.98
C VAL A 67 -5.58 4.21 -7.81
N ILE A 68 -4.40 3.59 -7.90
CA ILE A 68 -3.40 3.69 -6.83
C ILE A 68 -2.94 5.14 -6.71
N GLY A 69 -2.59 5.79 -7.83
CA GLY A 69 -2.22 7.20 -7.86
C GLY A 69 -3.29 8.10 -7.23
N GLY A 70 -4.57 7.87 -7.53
CA GLY A 70 -5.68 8.63 -6.95
C GLY A 70 -6.02 8.31 -5.48
N ILE A 71 -5.48 7.23 -4.91
CA ILE A 71 -5.61 6.93 -3.46
C ILE A 71 -4.41 7.49 -2.68
N LEU A 72 -3.25 7.56 -3.33
CA LEU A 72 -2.03 8.10 -2.74
C LEU A 72 -1.95 9.63 -2.78
N CYS A 73 -2.59 10.27 -3.77
CA CYS A 73 -2.75 11.73 -3.90
C CYS A 73 -4.04 12.19 -3.22
#